data_AF-A0A9X1BBQ9-F1
#
_entry.id   AF-A0A9X1BBQ9-F1
#
_cell.length_a   1.000
_cell.length_b   1.000
_cell.length_c   1.000
_cell.angle_alpha   90.00
_cell.angle_beta   90.00
_cell.angle_gamma   90.00
#
_symmetry.space_group_name_H-M   'P 1'
#
loop_
_entity.id
_entity.type
_entity.pdbx_description
1 polymer ?
#
loop_
_entity_poly.entity_id
_entity_poly.type
_entity_poly.pdbx_seq_one_letter_code
_entity_poly.pdbx_strand_id
1 'polypeptide(L)'
;MSPGEVAMAKPVIFELAKVLLYLNLPDAEKWRLTERTELAKLGPKKAAKLGRKLRTAYDRILIGPSAVPDATESGLPSGLTRTGGERHVKPHWRRGRFRRIRYGEKFSESRLGWIQPVLVNAGELVGASAAGVKTKPYVVR
;
A
#
# COMPACT_ATOMS: atom_id res chain seq x y z
N MET A 1 1.27 6.10 -34.32
CA MET A 1 0.38 6.53 -33.23
C MET A 1 0.20 8.03 -33.34
N SER A 2 -1.04 8.49 -33.38
CA SER A 2 -1.34 9.93 -33.42
C SER A 2 -0.95 10.58 -32.06
N PRO A 3 -0.67 11.89 -32.02
CA PRO A 3 -0.38 12.58 -30.77
C PRO A 3 -1.47 12.39 -29.70
N GLY A 4 -2.74 12.29 -30.11
CA GLY A 4 -3.87 12.03 -29.22
C GLY A 4 -3.85 10.62 -28.61
N GLU A 5 -3.53 9.61 -29.41
CA GLU A 5 -3.38 8.22 -28.92
C GLU A 5 -2.23 8.10 -27.91
N VAL A 6 -1.10 8.77 -28.16
CA VAL A 6 0.04 8.78 -27.22
C VAL A 6 -0.34 9.45 -25.91
N ALA A 7 -1.04 10.60 -25.96
CA ALA A 7 -1.48 11.30 -24.75
C ALA A 7 -2.42 10.44 -23.89
N MET A 8 -3.31 9.68 -24.54
CA MET A 8 -4.23 8.76 -23.87
C MET A 8 -3.50 7.53 -23.27
N ALA A 9 -2.57 6.93 -24.01
CA ALA A 9 -1.87 5.71 -23.58
C ALA A 9 -0.84 5.98 -22.49
N LYS A 10 -0.20 7.16 -22.50
CA LYS A 10 0.88 7.53 -21.58
C LYS A 10 0.55 7.28 -20.10
N PRO A 11 -0.55 7.79 -19.51
CA PRO A 11 -0.84 7.56 -18.09
C PRO A 11 -1.03 6.06 -17.77
N VAL A 12 -1.68 5.30 -18.65
CA VAL A 12 -1.88 3.86 -18.48
C VAL A 12 -0.55 3.12 -18.46
N ILE A 13 0.35 3.46 -19.39
CA ILE A 13 1.70 2.90 -19.44
C ILE A 13 2.49 3.24 -18.18
N PHE A 14 2.39 4.46 -17.67
CA PHE A 14 3.06 4.86 -16.42
C PHE A 14 2.57 4.06 -15.21
N GLU A 15 1.26 3.85 -15.06
CA GLU A 15 0.74 3.04 -13.96
C GLU A 15 1.14 1.57 -14.11
N LEU A 16 1.05 1.01 -15.32
CA LEU A 16 1.50 -0.35 -15.58
C LEU A 16 2.98 -0.53 -15.25
N ALA A 17 3.83 0.42 -15.66
CA ALA A 17 5.25 0.40 -15.38
C ALA A 17 5.51 0.40 -13.86
N LYS A 18 4.78 1.20 -13.06
CA LYS A 18 4.91 1.19 -11.59
C LYS A 18 4.54 -0.17 -11.00
N VAL A 19 3.47 -0.80 -11.47
CA VAL A 19 3.06 -2.14 -11.01
C VAL A 19 4.13 -3.18 -11.33
N LEU A 20 4.64 -3.19 -12.56
CA LEU A 20 5.70 -4.11 -12.97
C LEU A 20 7.00 -3.88 -12.19
N LEU A 21 7.37 -2.62 -11.94
CA LEU A 21 8.53 -2.30 -11.11
C LEU A 21 8.35 -2.78 -9.67
N TYR A 22 7.17 -2.58 -9.08
CA TYR A 22 6.89 -3.05 -7.73
C TYR A 22 6.95 -4.57 -7.63
N LEU A 23 6.36 -5.27 -8.61
CA LEU A 23 6.41 -6.74 -8.67
C LEU A 23 7.82 -7.32 -8.76
N ASN A 24 8.78 -6.56 -9.31
CA ASN A 24 10.18 -6.96 -9.41
C ASN A 24 11.02 -6.61 -8.18
N LEU A 25 10.45 -5.96 -7.16
CA LEU A 25 11.17 -5.76 -5.90
C LEU A 25 11.36 -7.09 -5.16
N PRO A 26 12.53 -7.32 -4.52
CA PRO A 26 12.78 -8.55 -3.77
C PRO A 26 11.86 -8.69 -2.55
N ASP A 27 11.43 -7.57 -1.96
CA ASP A 27 10.57 -7.45 -0.79
C ASP A 27 9.13 -7.02 -1.15
N ALA A 28 8.73 -7.21 -2.40
CA ALA A 28 7.37 -6.91 -2.84
C ALA A 28 6.34 -7.75 -2.06
N GLU A 29 5.40 -7.07 -1.41
CA GLU A 29 4.31 -7.72 -0.69
C GLU A 29 3.29 -8.30 -1.70
N LYS A 30 3.14 -9.63 -1.68
CA LYS A 30 2.31 -10.41 -2.61
C LYS A 30 1.57 -11.50 -1.85
N TRP A 31 0.25 -11.59 -2.01
CA TRP A 31 -0.53 -12.73 -1.53
C TRP A 31 -1.29 -13.38 -2.65
N ARG A 32 -1.23 -14.71 -2.71
CA ARG A 32 -2.07 -15.51 -3.59
C ARG A 32 -3.39 -15.78 -2.89
N LEU A 33 -4.47 -15.26 -3.45
CA LEU A 33 -5.84 -15.55 -3.04
C LEU A 33 -6.39 -16.59 -3.99
N THR A 34 -6.57 -17.81 -3.50
CA THR A 34 -7.05 -18.96 -4.28
C THR A 34 -8.55 -19.19 -4.09
N GLU A 35 -9.33 -18.11 -4.07
CA GLU A 35 -10.76 -18.14 -3.76
C GLU A 35 -11.56 -19.07 -4.67
N ARG A 36 -11.27 -19.10 -5.97
CA ARG A 36 -11.96 -19.96 -6.91
C ARG A 36 -11.60 -21.42 -6.65
N THR A 37 -10.31 -21.70 -6.47
CA THR A 37 -9.81 -23.05 -6.17
C THR A 37 -10.38 -23.58 -4.86
N GLU A 38 -10.42 -22.76 -3.80
CA GLU A 38 -10.99 -23.16 -2.50
C GLU A 38 -12.51 -23.34 -2.58
N LEU A 39 -13.21 -22.50 -3.33
CA LEU A 39 -14.64 -22.69 -3.59
C LEU A 39 -14.90 -23.98 -4.37
N ALA A 40 -14.10 -24.30 -5.39
CA ALA A 40 -14.28 -25.51 -6.19
C ALA A 40 -14.13 -26.81 -5.38
N LYS A 41 -13.38 -26.79 -4.26
CA LYS A 41 -13.22 -27.93 -3.34
C LYS A 41 -14.44 -28.14 -2.42
N LEU A 42 -15.34 -27.17 -2.30
CA LEU A 42 -16.52 -27.30 -1.44
C LEU A 42 -17.53 -28.28 -2.04
N GLY A 43 -17.90 -29.30 -1.26
CA GLY A 43 -18.80 -30.37 -1.70
C GLY A 43 -20.25 -29.94 -1.99
N PRO A 44 -21.10 -30.90 -2.45
CA PRO A 44 -22.39 -30.64 -3.07
C PRO A 44 -23.44 -30.02 -2.13
N LYS A 45 -23.26 -30.08 -0.81
CA LYS A 45 -24.19 -29.51 0.20
C LYS A 45 -24.46 -28.00 0.03
N LYS A 46 -23.61 -27.28 -0.72
CA LYS A 46 -23.79 -25.84 -1.01
C LYS A 46 -23.82 -25.54 -2.53
N ALA A 47 -24.03 -26.55 -3.40
CA ALA A 47 -23.80 -26.48 -4.84
C ALA A 47 -24.47 -25.28 -5.55
N ALA A 48 -25.72 -24.94 -5.23
CA ALA A 48 -26.41 -23.80 -5.85
C ALA A 48 -25.81 -22.43 -5.44
N LYS A 49 -25.48 -22.25 -4.16
CA LYS A 49 -24.81 -21.04 -3.63
C LYS A 49 -23.36 -20.97 -4.13
N LEU A 50 -22.73 -22.12 -4.29
CA LEU A 50 -21.37 -22.28 -4.78
C LEU A 50 -21.25 -21.93 -6.26
N GLY A 51 -22.16 -22.44 -7.11
CA GLY A 51 -22.19 -22.14 -8.54
C GLY A 51 -22.39 -20.65 -8.82
N ARG A 52 -23.18 -19.94 -8.02
CA ARG A 52 -23.30 -18.47 -8.10
C ARG A 52 -21.97 -17.76 -7.80
N LYS A 53 -21.27 -18.16 -6.73
CA LYS A 53 -19.98 -17.56 -6.33
C LYS A 53 -18.83 -17.92 -7.28
N LEU A 54 -18.79 -19.16 -7.77
CA LEU A 54 -17.75 -19.62 -8.70
C LEU A 54 -17.78 -18.90 -10.05
N ARG A 55 -18.94 -18.41 -10.52
CA ARG A 55 -19.03 -17.66 -11.77
C ARG A 55 -18.33 -16.30 -11.71
N THR A 56 -18.21 -15.72 -10.52
CA THR A 56 -17.59 -14.40 -10.31
C THR A 56 -16.24 -14.49 -9.60
N ALA A 57 -15.88 -15.66 -9.05
CA ALA A 57 -14.63 -15.86 -8.32
C ALA A 57 -13.47 -16.19 -9.27
N TYR A 58 -12.33 -15.54 -9.01
CA TYR A 58 -11.06 -15.76 -9.68
C TYR A 58 -9.97 -15.91 -8.63
N ASP A 59 -8.99 -16.76 -8.93
CA ASP A 59 -7.74 -16.74 -8.19
C ASP A 59 -6.96 -15.50 -8.60
N ARG A 60 -6.43 -14.77 -7.62
CA ARG A 60 -5.80 -13.45 -7.84
C ARG A 60 -4.55 -13.29 -7.00
N ILE A 61 -3.63 -12.47 -7.48
CA ILE A 61 -2.47 -12.03 -6.71
C ILE A 61 -2.79 -10.63 -6.20
N LEU A 62 -2.91 -10.49 -4.89
CA LEU A 62 -3.05 -9.19 -4.25
C LEU A 62 -1.65 -8.59 -4.08
N ILE A 63 -1.47 -7.39 -4.61
CA ILE A 63 -0.20 -6.64 -4.64
C ILE A 63 -0.40 -5.38 -3.81
N GLY A 64 0.44 -5.15 -2.80
CA GLY A 64 0.34 -3.98 -1.93
C GLY A 64 0.50 -4.35 -0.46
N PRO A 65 0.22 -3.43 0.48
CA PRO A 65 0.25 -3.76 1.91
C PRO A 65 -0.92 -4.67 2.31
N SER A 66 -0.68 -5.56 3.27
CA SER A 66 -1.62 -6.62 3.73
C SER A 66 -2.84 -6.05 4.46
N ALA A 67 -2.66 -4.89 5.07
CA ALA A 67 -3.72 -4.03 5.54
C ALA A 67 -3.59 -2.70 4.82
N VAL A 68 -4.67 -2.23 4.20
CA VAL A 68 -4.86 -0.80 3.99
C VAL A 68 -5.53 -0.34 5.29
N PRO A 69 -4.79 0.26 6.23
CA PRO A 69 -5.41 0.86 7.40
C PRO A 69 -6.35 1.94 6.88
N ASP A 70 -7.64 1.67 6.98
CA ASP A 70 -8.66 2.63 6.59
C ASP A 70 -8.38 3.92 7.34
N ALA A 71 -8.26 5.02 6.59
CA ALA A 71 -8.11 6.35 7.19
C ALA A 71 -9.32 6.74 8.07
N THR A 72 -10.40 5.95 8.00
CA THR A 72 -11.62 6.06 8.82
C THR A 72 -11.59 5.18 10.08
N GLU A 73 -10.72 4.16 10.16
CA GLU A 73 -10.55 3.30 11.34
C GLU A 73 -9.38 3.72 12.23
N SER A 74 -8.87 4.95 12.08
CA SER A 74 -8.20 5.61 13.20
C SER A 74 -9.26 5.93 14.25
N GLY A 75 -9.69 4.90 15.00
CA GLY A 75 -10.38 4.99 16.28
C GLY A 75 -9.47 5.60 17.35
N LEU A 76 -8.86 6.74 17.02
CA LEU A 76 -8.29 7.62 18.02
C LEU A 76 -9.46 8.02 18.91
N PRO A 77 -9.39 7.78 20.24
CA PRO A 77 -10.36 8.37 21.13
C PRO A 77 -10.37 9.87 20.88
N SER A 78 -11.55 10.44 20.75
CA SER A 78 -11.81 11.86 20.50
C SER A 78 -11.38 12.76 21.68
N GLY A 79 -10.26 12.48 22.32
CA GLY A 79 -9.91 12.98 23.64
C GLY A 79 -8.42 13.15 23.93
N LEU A 80 -7.53 13.23 22.93
CA LEU A 80 -6.19 13.79 23.19
C LEU A 80 -6.31 15.31 23.27
N THR A 81 -6.52 15.79 24.49
CA THR A 81 -6.57 17.19 24.88
C THR A 81 -5.33 17.93 24.41
N ARG A 82 -5.59 19.01 23.66
CA ARG A 82 -4.63 19.92 23.05
C ARG A 82 -4.00 20.79 24.15
N THR A 83 -2.74 20.53 24.49
CA THR A 83 -1.96 21.41 25.37
C THR A 83 -0.77 21.95 24.61
N GLY A 84 -0.76 23.27 24.34
CA GLY A 84 0.38 24.00 23.76
C GLY A 84 0.24 24.29 22.27
N GLY A 85 0.57 25.52 21.87
CA GLY A 85 0.36 26.11 20.53
C GLY A 85 1.22 25.56 19.38
N GLU A 86 1.66 24.31 19.45
CA GLU A 86 2.40 23.64 18.38
C GLU A 86 1.44 22.87 17.48
N ARG A 87 1.67 22.91 16.15
CA ARG A 87 0.87 22.15 15.18
C ARG A 87 1.12 20.66 15.36
N HIS A 88 0.34 20.03 16.24
CA HIS A 88 0.40 18.60 16.49
C HIS A 88 -0.23 17.83 15.33
N VAL A 89 0.56 16.98 14.65
CA VAL A 89 0.12 16.18 13.51
C VAL A 89 -0.26 14.79 14.01
N LYS A 90 -1.51 14.36 13.78
CA LYS A 90 -1.96 13.03 14.19
C LYS A 90 -1.17 11.89 13.51
N PRO A 91 -1.09 10.71 14.13
CA PRO A 91 -0.51 9.53 13.49
C PRO A 91 -1.25 9.21 12.21
N HIS A 92 -0.51 9.02 11.12
CA HIS A 92 -1.09 8.72 9.81
C HIS A 92 -0.14 7.93 8.93
N TRP A 93 -0.71 7.15 8.01
CA TRP A 93 0.06 6.43 7.03
C TRP A 93 0.47 7.32 5.87
N ARG A 94 1.78 7.41 5.63
CA ARG A 94 2.31 8.00 4.41
C ARG A 94 2.47 6.91 3.36
N ARG A 95 1.80 7.08 2.21
CA ARG A 95 1.82 6.13 1.09
C ARG A 95 3.23 5.90 0.55
N GLY A 96 3.51 4.64 0.17
CA GLY A 96 4.72 4.26 -0.55
C GLY A 96 4.70 4.78 -1.99
N ARG A 97 5.89 5.06 -2.55
CA ARG A 97 6.02 5.51 -3.94
C ARG A 97 7.41 5.24 -4.49
N PHE A 98 7.51 5.13 -5.81
CA PHE A 98 8.80 5.23 -6.50
C PHE A 98 9.30 6.68 -6.49
N ARG A 99 10.60 6.84 -6.23
CA ARG A 99 11.29 8.13 -6.30
C ARG A 99 12.61 7.96 -7.03
N ARG A 100 12.97 8.95 -7.84
CA ARG A 100 14.33 9.08 -8.37
C ARG A 100 15.25 9.54 -7.24
N ILE A 101 16.25 8.73 -6.93
CA ILE A 101 17.25 8.95 -5.89
C ILE A 101 18.57 9.28 -6.58
N ARG A 102 19.13 10.44 -6.28
CA ARG A 102 20.47 10.85 -6.77
C ARG A 102 21.56 10.18 -5.93
N TYR A 103 22.65 9.77 -6.56
CA TYR A 103 23.81 9.17 -5.90
C TYR A 103 25.10 9.45 -6.69
N GLY A 104 26.24 8.93 -6.23
CA GLY A 104 27.55 9.14 -6.86
C GLY A 104 28.23 10.45 -6.45
N GLU A 105 29.45 10.66 -6.94
CA GLU A 105 30.21 11.88 -6.67
C GLU A 105 29.42 13.10 -7.17
N LYS A 106 29.22 14.09 -6.29
CA LYS A 106 28.44 15.31 -6.56
C LYS A 106 27.01 15.05 -7.07
N PHE A 107 26.40 13.91 -6.72
CA PHE A 107 25.04 13.55 -7.15
C PHE A 107 24.85 13.46 -8.68
N SER A 108 25.92 13.13 -9.39
CA SER A 108 25.94 13.00 -10.86
C SER A 108 25.02 11.90 -11.37
N GLU A 109 24.82 10.83 -10.61
CA GLU A 109 24.03 9.67 -11.01
C GLU A 109 22.63 9.64 -10.40
N SER A 110 21.75 8.80 -10.95
CA SER A 110 20.39 8.64 -10.44
C SER A 110 19.85 7.24 -10.64
N ARG A 111 19.21 6.69 -9.62
CA ARG A 111 18.51 5.41 -9.66
C ARG A 111 17.06 5.57 -9.26
N LEU A 112 16.22 4.63 -9.66
CA LEU A 112 14.87 4.53 -9.13
C LEU A 112 14.89 3.74 -7.83
N GLY A 113 14.23 4.25 -6.78
CA GLY A 113 14.08 3.56 -5.51
C GLY A 113 12.63 3.49 -5.07
N TRP A 114 12.22 2.35 -4.52
CA TRP A 114 10.95 2.21 -3.82
C TRP A 114 11.07 2.80 -2.41
N ILE A 115 10.19 3.74 -2.08
CA ILE A 115 10.03 4.24 -0.72
C ILE A 115 8.83 3.51 -0.13
N GLN A 116 9.06 2.65 0.85
CA GLN A 116 8.02 1.89 1.53
C GLN A 116 7.01 2.83 2.25
N PRO A 117 5.74 2.41 2.40
CA PRO A 117 4.80 3.09 3.28
C PRO A 117 5.33 3.17 4.72
N VAL A 118 5.05 4.27 5.42
CA VAL A 118 5.52 4.48 6.80
C VAL A 118 4.39 5.09 7.64
N LEU A 119 4.23 4.60 8.87
CA LEU A 119 3.39 5.24 9.88
C LEU A 119 4.15 6.43 10.49
N VAL A 120 3.65 7.64 10.23
CA VAL A 120 4.17 8.88 10.79
C VAL A 120 3.59 9.05 12.19
N ASN A 121 4.40 9.56 13.13
CA ASN A 121 4.04 9.79 14.53
C ASN A 121 3.53 8.55 15.27
N ALA A 122 4.06 7.37 14.92
CA ALA A 122 3.71 6.10 15.55
C ALA A 122 3.90 6.08 17.08
N GLY A 123 4.78 6.92 17.63
CA GLY A 123 5.03 7.03 19.08
C GLY A 123 3.83 7.56 19.88
N GLU A 124 2.87 8.22 19.25
CA GLU A 124 1.62 8.66 19.88
C GLU A 124 0.57 7.55 19.92
N LEU A 125 0.81 6.42 19.25
CA LEU A 125 -0.04 5.22 19.24
C LEU A 125 0.19 4.37 20.50
N VAL A 126 0.17 4.98 21.68
CA VAL A 126 0.33 4.25 22.95
C VAL A 126 -0.95 3.48 23.23
N GLY A 127 -0.93 2.16 22.97
CA GLY A 127 -2.04 1.26 23.29
C GLY A 127 -2.04 -0.10 22.58
N ALA A 128 -1.28 -0.28 21.48
CA ALA A 128 -1.17 -1.58 20.82
C ALA A 128 0.27 -1.84 20.39
N SER A 129 0.83 -2.94 20.90
CA SER A 129 2.15 -3.50 20.65
C SER A 129 2.67 -3.25 19.23
N ALA A 130 3.49 -2.22 19.07
CA ALA A 130 4.13 -1.85 17.81
C ALA A 130 5.37 -2.75 17.54
N ALA A 131 5.15 -4.05 17.42
CA ALA A 131 6.17 -4.99 16.96
C ALA A 131 6.23 -4.93 15.43
N GLY A 132 7.15 -4.13 14.88
CA GLY A 132 7.58 -4.26 13.47
C GLY A 132 7.55 -3.00 12.60
N VAL A 133 7.01 -1.87 13.07
CA VAL A 133 6.94 -0.64 12.24
C VAL A 133 8.16 0.25 12.50
N LYS A 134 9.06 0.38 11.51
CA LYS A 134 10.21 1.30 11.58
C LYS A 134 9.73 2.74 11.72
N THR A 135 9.92 3.32 12.90
CA THR A 135 9.53 4.70 13.21
C THR A 135 10.56 5.68 12.63
N LYS A 136 10.09 6.80 12.07
CA LYS A 136 10.96 7.91 11.68
C LYS A 136 10.51 9.16 12.45
N PRO A 137 11.33 9.74 13.34
CA PRO A 137 10.96 10.95 14.06
C PRO A 137 10.82 12.10 13.06
N TYR A 138 9.73 12.85 13.17
CA TYR A 138 9.50 14.06 12.41
C TYR A 138 10.04 15.25 13.21
N VAL A 139 11.08 15.90 12.69
CA VAL A 139 11.58 17.18 13.22
C VAL A 139 11.18 18.26 12.23
N VAL A 140 10.32 19.17 12.67
CA VAL A 140 10.06 20.42 11.95
C VAL A 140 11.21 21.37 12.29
N ARG A 141 11.91 21.88 11.28
CA ARG A 141 12.79 23.04 11.40
C ARG A 141 12.04 24.26 10.88
#